data_AF-L0NN96-F1
#
_entry.id   AF-L0NN96-F1
#
_cell.length_a   1.000
_cell.length_b   1.000
_cell.length_c   1.000
_cell.angle_alpha   90.00
_cell.angle_beta   90.00
_cell.angle_gamma   90.00
#
_symmetry.space_group_name_H-M   'P 1'
#
loop_
_entity.id
_entity.type
_entity.pdbx_description
1 polymer ?
#
loop_
_entity_poly.entity_id
_entity_poly.type
_entity_poly.pdbx_seq_one_letter_code
_entity_poly.pdbx_strand_id
1 'polypeptide(L)'
;MRRLNPSQSLDRRSLGDLHRPKSANAKVAGRARQGFGPIHVLDPFGVTGQPSASYSPLDALDPQSLDVAEDAATLADALVYDEPGAAGEAHWNEEAKALIGGMILHIATQEPRDRRTLATLRDYLALAPDASAALLADMQSSTEAGGLVARAANRHLGKSDKEASGVLSAAQRHTHFLDSPRMAKVLDRSDFRFADLKKSTATVFLVLPPDRLSTYSRWLRLFVTQSLLDMARESAKPKRQCSICSMSSPPSAIWPPSSVPWG
;
A
#
# COMPACT_ATOMS: atom_id res chain seq x y z
N MET A 1 64.91 -14.33 7.89
CA MET A 1 63.47 -14.22 8.23
C MET A 1 62.86 -13.07 7.44
N ARG A 2 62.14 -13.37 6.36
CA ARG A 2 61.52 -12.37 5.47
C ARG A 2 60.32 -11.73 6.18
N ARG A 3 60.33 -10.41 6.34
CA ARG A 3 59.14 -9.63 6.71
C ARG A 3 58.31 -9.40 5.45
N LEU A 4 57.06 -9.85 5.45
CA LEU A 4 56.05 -9.51 4.45
C LEU A 4 55.26 -8.30 4.96
N ASN A 5 55.12 -7.30 4.11
CA ASN A 5 53.93 -6.44 4.00
C ASN A 5 53.34 -6.83 2.62
N PRO A 6 52.00 -6.80 2.36
CA PRO A 6 51.28 -5.53 2.36
C PRO A 6 49.73 -5.60 2.58
N SER A 7 49.15 -4.43 2.85
CA SER A 7 47.82 -3.95 2.43
C SER A 7 46.73 -4.95 2.01
N GLN A 8 45.61 -4.96 2.76
CA GLN A 8 44.29 -5.24 2.18
C GLN A 8 43.32 -4.11 2.56
N SER A 9 43.24 -3.13 1.68
CA SER A 9 42.11 -2.22 1.60
C SER A 9 40.89 -3.03 1.17
N LEU A 10 39.95 -3.26 2.08
CA LEU A 10 38.65 -3.84 1.78
C LEU A 10 37.94 -2.94 0.76
N ASP A 11 37.80 -3.47 -0.45
CA ASP A 11 37.18 -2.81 -1.60
C ASP A 11 35.71 -2.50 -1.32
N ARG A 12 35.39 -1.21 -1.21
CA ARG A 12 34.01 -0.69 -1.04
C ARG A 12 33.07 -1.02 -2.22
N ARG A 13 33.55 -1.66 -3.30
CA ARG A 13 32.72 -2.04 -4.46
C ARG A 13 31.84 -3.27 -4.22
N SER A 14 32.18 -4.14 -3.25
CA SER A 14 31.46 -5.40 -3.02
C SER A 14 30.03 -5.23 -2.47
N LEU A 15 29.73 -4.10 -1.81
CA LEU A 15 28.39 -3.86 -1.24
C LEU A 15 27.34 -3.39 -2.26
N GLY A 16 27.75 -2.96 -3.46
CA GLY A 16 26.86 -2.41 -4.49
C GLY A 16 26.14 -3.46 -5.35
N ASP A 17 26.62 -4.70 -5.38
CA ASP A 17 26.11 -5.72 -6.30
C ASP A 17 24.95 -6.54 -5.73
N LEU A 18 24.71 -6.50 -4.42
CA LEU A 18 23.60 -7.25 -3.79
C LEU A 18 22.21 -6.63 -4.10
N HIS A 19 22.17 -5.36 -4.53
CA HIS A 19 20.94 -4.67 -4.93
C HIS A 19 20.58 -4.83 -6.43
N ARG A 20 21.48 -5.42 -7.25
CA ARG A 20 21.27 -5.58 -8.70
C ARG A 20 20.20 -6.60 -9.14
N PRO A 21 19.84 -7.68 -8.40
CA PRO A 21 18.95 -8.69 -8.97
C PRO A 21 17.54 -8.17 -9.26
N LYS A 22 16.95 -7.40 -8.34
CA LYS A 22 15.56 -6.90 -8.49
C LYS A 22 15.45 -5.74 -9.49
N SER A 23 16.41 -4.82 -9.46
CA SER A 23 16.45 -3.70 -10.41
C SER A 23 16.77 -4.16 -11.83
N ALA A 24 17.60 -5.20 -12.00
CA ALA A 24 17.82 -5.86 -13.28
C ALA A 24 16.54 -6.56 -13.78
N ASN A 25 15.79 -7.26 -12.93
CA ASN A 25 14.53 -7.89 -13.32
C ASN A 25 13.47 -6.88 -13.78
N ALA A 26 13.29 -5.76 -13.07
CA ALA A 26 12.38 -4.70 -13.51
C ALA A 26 12.81 -4.08 -14.86
N LYS A 27 14.13 -3.90 -15.07
CA LYS A 27 14.68 -3.38 -16.34
C LYS A 27 14.59 -4.38 -17.49
N VAL A 28 14.88 -5.65 -17.26
CA VAL A 28 14.90 -6.72 -18.27
C VAL A 28 13.47 -7.15 -18.62
N ALA A 29 12.63 -7.43 -17.62
CA ALA A 29 11.21 -7.71 -17.85
C ALA A 29 10.50 -6.48 -18.42
N GLY A 30 10.89 -5.27 -18.02
CA GLY A 30 10.40 -4.02 -18.59
C GLY A 30 10.66 -3.95 -20.10
N ARG A 31 11.90 -4.13 -20.55
CA ARG A 31 12.25 -4.11 -21.98
C ARG A 31 11.54 -5.20 -22.78
N ALA A 32 11.41 -6.41 -22.24
CA ALA A 32 10.69 -7.49 -22.91
C ALA A 32 9.17 -7.23 -22.99
N ARG A 33 8.60 -6.47 -22.04
CA ARG A 33 7.17 -6.17 -21.96
C ARG A 33 6.76 -4.86 -22.63
N GLN A 34 7.70 -4.00 -23.05
CA GLN A 34 7.37 -2.75 -23.77
C GLN A 34 6.60 -2.99 -25.07
N GLY A 35 6.71 -4.18 -25.67
CA GLY A 35 5.91 -4.59 -26.83
C GLY A 35 4.48 -5.04 -26.52
N PHE A 36 4.11 -5.18 -25.24
CA PHE A 36 2.81 -5.74 -24.81
C PHE A 36 1.86 -4.68 -24.23
N GLY A 37 2.36 -3.50 -23.86
CA GLY A 37 1.57 -2.35 -23.43
C GLY A 37 2.25 -1.52 -22.33
N PRO A 38 1.53 -0.57 -21.68
CA PRO A 38 2.15 0.37 -20.76
C PRO A 38 2.75 -0.30 -19.51
N ILE A 39 3.84 0.28 -19.01
CA ILE A 39 4.56 -0.21 -17.84
C ILE A 39 4.59 0.88 -16.78
N HIS A 40 4.03 0.59 -15.60
CA HIS A 40 4.03 1.48 -14.45
C HIS A 40 4.98 0.93 -13.39
N VAL A 41 5.94 1.74 -12.95
CA VAL A 41 6.91 1.36 -11.92
C VAL A 41 6.66 2.21 -10.70
N LEU A 42 6.31 1.60 -9.57
CA LEU A 42 6.21 2.27 -8.28
C LEU A 42 7.50 1.99 -7.51
N ASP A 43 8.35 3.01 -7.45
CA ASP A 43 9.70 2.94 -6.86
C ASP A 43 9.93 4.15 -5.96
N PRO A 44 9.35 4.15 -4.74
CA PRO A 44 9.47 5.26 -3.79
C PRO A 44 10.94 5.56 -3.42
N PHE A 45 11.85 4.60 -3.62
CA PHE A 45 13.27 4.76 -3.26
C PHE A 45 14.19 5.09 -4.43
N GLY A 46 13.69 5.08 -5.66
CA GLY A 46 14.47 5.34 -6.86
C GLY A 46 15.53 4.27 -7.16
N VAL A 47 15.34 3.03 -6.68
CA VAL A 47 16.28 1.91 -6.86
C VAL A 47 16.52 1.58 -8.33
N THR A 48 15.49 1.74 -9.16
CA THR A 48 15.54 1.46 -10.59
C THR A 48 16.20 2.58 -11.40
N GLY A 49 16.16 3.83 -10.90
CA GLY A 49 16.54 5.03 -11.64
C GLY A 49 15.55 5.39 -12.76
N GLN A 50 14.33 4.85 -12.75
CA GLN A 50 13.24 5.22 -13.67
C GLN A 50 12.25 6.19 -12.99
N PRO A 51 11.45 6.95 -13.76
CA PRO A 51 10.35 7.72 -13.19
C PRO A 51 9.38 6.81 -12.43
N SER A 52 9.06 7.16 -11.19
CA SER A 52 8.07 6.43 -10.40
C SER A 52 6.67 6.92 -10.74
N ALA A 53 5.78 5.99 -11.08
CA ALA A 53 4.34 6.18 -11.10
C ALA A 53 3.80 6.32 -9.67
N SER A 54 2.58 6.84 -9.57
CA SER A 54 1.82 7.02 -8.33
C SER A 54 0.45 6.36 -8.44
N TYR A 55 -0.08 5.87 -7.31
CA TYR A 55 -1.42 5.32 -7.20
C TYR A 55 -2.03 5.69 -5.85
N SER A 56 -3.17 6.39 -5.85
CA SER A 56 -3.93 6.74 -4.66
C SER A 56 -5.13 5.78 -4.51
N PRO A 57 -5.16 4.94 -3.47
CA PRO A 57 -6.30 4.04 -3.23
C PRO A 57 -7.62 4.78 -2.97
N LEU A 58 -7.56 6.03 -2.50
CA LEU A 58 -8.76 6.82 -2.21
C LEU A 58 -9.44 7.34 -3.49
N ASP A 59 -8.74 7.37 -4.63
CA ASP A 59 -9.34 7.74 -5.92
C ASP A 59 -10.37 6.69 -6.42
N ALA A 60 -10.32 5.47 -5.88
CA ALA A 60 -11.27 4.41 -6.20
C ALA A 60 -12.59 4.54 -5.40
N LEU A 61 -12.59 5.31 -4.31
CA LEU A 61 -13.79 5.51 -3.49
C LEU A 61 -14.75 6.46 -4.18
N ASP A 62 -15.98 6.00 -4.40
CA ASP A 62 -17.10 6.84 -4.81
C ASP A 62 -17.99 7.13 -3.59
N PRO A 63 -18.02 8.39 -3.09
CA PRO A 63 -18.87 8.77 -1.96
C PRO A 63 -20.37 8.54 -2.18
N GLN A 64 -20.81 8.43 -3.43
CA GLN A 64 -22.21 8.20 -3.80
C GLN A 64 -22.55 6.71 -3.97
N SER A 65 -21.55 5.83 -3.92
CA SER A 65 -21.76 4.39 -4.00
C SER A 65 -22.38 3.85 -2.73
N LEU A 66 -23.30 2.89 -2.87
CA LEU A 66 -23.84 2.12 -1.75
C LEU A 66 -22.75 1.28 -1.06
N ASP A 67 -21.69 0.94 -1.79
CA ASP A 67 -20.60 0.07 -1.32
C ASP A 67 -19.45 0.86 -0.66
N VAL A 68 -19.54 2.21 -0.59
CA VAL A 68 -18.43 3.06 -0.11
C VAL A 68 -17.97 2.69 1.30
N ALA A 69 -18.90 2.23 2.14
CA ALA A 69 -18.62 1.76 3.49
C ALA A 69 -17.73 0.51 3.51
N GLU A 70 -18.05 -0.45 2.65
CA GLU A 70 -17.31 -1.71 2.50
C GLU A 70 -15.92 -1.45 1.89
N ASP A 71 -15.83 -0.47 0.98
CA ASP A 71 -14.57 -0.07 0.37
C ASP A 71 -13.61 0.58 1.37
N ALA A 72 -14.13 1.51 2.17
CA ALA A 72 -13.36 2.13 3.23
C ALA A 72 -12.92 1.11 4.30
N ALA A 73 -13.79 0.17 4.66
CA ALA A 73 -13.46 -0.93 5.58
C ALA A 73 -12.35 -1.82 5.00
N THR A 74 -12.47 -2.20 3.72
CA THR A 74 -11.46 -3.04 3.05
C THR A 74 -10.10 -2.34 2.95
N LEU A 75 -10.09 -1.02 2.75
CA LEU A 75 -8.87 -0.22 2.83
C LEU A 75 -8.27 -0.21 4.24
N ALA A 76 -9.10 -0.05 5.27
CA ALA A 76 -8.65 -0.09 6.66
C ALA A 76 -8.06 -1.47 7.03
N ASP A 77 -8.68 -2.56 6.60
CA ASP A 77 -8.19 -3.93 6.78
C ASP A 77 -6.86 -4.17 6.06
N ALA A 78 -6.66 -3.55 4.89
CA ALA A 78 -5.40 -3.67 4.17
C ALA A 78 -4.25 -2.91 4.87
N LEU A 79 -4.57 -1.84 5.61
CA LEU A 79 -3.60 -1.02 6.35
C LEU A 79 -3.23 -1.64 7.70
N VAL A 80 -4.21 -2.17 8.43
CA VAL A 80 -4.02 -2.73 9.78
C VAL A 80 -3.76 -4.23 9.69
N TYR A 81 -2.59 -4.67 10.15
CA TYR A 81 -2.24 -6.09 10.13
C TYR A 81 -2.42 -6.74 11.50
N ASP A 82 -3.25 -7.78 11.54
CA ASP A 82 -3.27 -8.73 12.65
C ASP A 82 -2.24 -9.82 12.40
N GLU A 83 -1.15 -9.80 13.17
CA GLU A 83 -0.17 -10.86 13.13
C GLU A 83 -0.76 -12.14 13.76
N PRO A 84 -0.75 -13.29 13.04
CA PRO A 84 -1.25 -14.55 13.59
C PRO A 84 -0.56 -14.89 14.91
N GLY A 85 -1.33 -15.07 15.98
CA GLY A 85 -0.81 -15.38 17.32
C GLY A 85 -0.70 -14.17 18.27
N ALA A 86 -0.88 -12.94 17.78
CA ALA A 86 -0.89 -11.73 18.61
C ALA A 86 -2.28 -11.44 19.21
N ALA A 87 -2.85 -12.39 19.95
CA ALA A 87 -4.23 -12.28 20.48
C ALA A 87 -4.46 -11.04 21.37
N GLY A 88 -3.41 -10.52 22.02
CA GLY A 88 -3.49 -9.31 22.86
C GLY A 88 -3.67 -8.01 22.07
N GLU A 89 -3.33 -7.98 20.77
CA GLU A 89 -3.46 -6.78 19.92
C GLU A 89 -4.76 -6.73 19.13
N ALA A 90 -5.46 -7.86 19.00
CA ALA A 90 -6.63 -8.00 18.13
C ALA A 90 -7.73 -6.96 18.43
N HIS A 91 -8.08 -6.77 19.71
CA HIS A 91 -9.08 -5.75 20.10
C HIS A 91 -8.67 -4.34 19.64
N TRP A 92 -7.41 -3.97 19.88
CA TRP A 92 -6.89 -2.65 19.51
C TRP A 92 -6.85 -2.45 18.00
N ASN A 93 -6.49 -3.49 17.26
CA ASN A 93 -6.43 -3.47 15.81
C ASN A 93 -7.84 -3.39 15.18
N GLU A 94 -8.82 -4.12 15.73
CA GLU A 94 -10.22 -4.03 15.29
C GLU A 94 -10.81 -2.63 15.51
N GLU A 95 -10.57 -2.04 16.68
CA GLU A 95 -10.99 -0.66 16.93
C GLU A 95 -10.21 0.35 16.07
N ALA A 96 -8.93 0.09 15.77
CA ALA A 96 -8.13 0.93 14.89
C ALA A 96 -8.64 0.88 13.43
N LYS A 97 -9.02 -0.30 12.93
CA LYS A 97 -9.66 -0.46 11.61
C LYS A 97 -10.95 0.35 11.54
N ALA A 98 -11.79 0.27 12.58
CA ALA A 98 -13.03 1.03 12.63
C ALA A 98 -12.80 2.55 12.62
N LEU A 99 -11.80 3.04 13.36
CA LEU A 99 -11.41 4.45 13.36
C LEU A 99 -10.88 4.88 11.98
N ILE A 100 -9.95 4.10 11.41
CA ILE A 100 -9.35 4.39 10.10
C ILE A 100 -10.43 4.38 9.00
N GLY A 101 -11.32 3.39 8.98
CA GLY A 101 -12.42 3.32 8.02
C GLY A 101 -13.34 4.55 8.12
N GLY A 102 -13.67 4.98 9.34
CA GLY A 102 -14.43 6.20 9.57
C GLY A 102 -13.73 7.47 9.06
N MET A 103 -12.43 7.61 9.32
CA MET A 103 -11.63 8.73 8.81
C MET A 103 -11.48 8.70 7.30
N ILE A 104 -11.32 7.52 6.68
CA ILE A 104 -11.27 7.36 5.21
C ILE A 104 -12.60 7.82 4.60
N LEU A 105 -13.74 7.42 5.18
CA LEU A 105 -15.05 7.89 4.72
C LEU A 105 -15.19 9.41 4.85
N HIS A 106 -14.77 9.96 5.99
CA HIS A 106 -14.78 11.41 6.22
C HIS A 106 -13.92 12.14 5.17
N ILE A 107 -12.71 11.65 4.89
CA ILE A 107 -11.84 12.21 3.84
C ILE A 107 -12.51 12.10 2.47
N ALA A 108 -13.06 10.94 2.11
CA ALA A 108 -13.68 10.74 0.81
C ALA A 108 -14.90 11.65 0.57
N THR A 109 -15.62 12.01 1.63
CA THR A 109 -16.87 12.79 1.56
C THR A 109 -16.65 14.29 1.72
N GLN A 110 -15.81 14.71 2.68
CA GLN A 110 -15.66 16.11 3.09
C GLN A 110 -14.42 16.79 2.52
N GLU A 111 -13.32 16.06 2.33
CA GLU A 111 -12.08 16.67 1.84
C GLU A 111 -12.19 17.02 0.35
N PRO A 112 -11.55 18.14 -0.08
CA PRO A 112 -11.39 18.44 -1.49
C PRO A 112 -10.55 17.33 -2.15
N ARG A 113 -10.75 17.16 -3.46
CA ARG A 113 -10.22 16.01 -4.21
C ARG A 113 -8.70 15.84 -4.09
N ASP A 114 -7.95 16.94 -4.04
CA ASP A 114 -6.48 16.97 -3.89
C ASP A 114 -6.00 16.54 -2.49
N ARG A 115 -6.89 16.55 -1.50
CA ARG A 115 -6.62 16.06 -0.13
C ARG A 115 -7.22 14.67 0.14
N ARG A 116 -7.78 14.00 -0.86
CA ARG A 116 -8.28 12.61 -0.72
C ARG A 116 -7.13 11.60 -0.83
N THR A 117 -6.23 11.65 0.15
CA THR A 117 -5.00 10.84 0.16
C THR A 117 -4.79 10.14 1.49
N LEU A 118 -3.97 9.08 1.50
CA LEU A 118 -3.54 8.44 2.75
C LEU A 118 -2.62 9.34 3.58
N ALA A 119 -1.98 10.35 2.98
CA ALA A 119 -1.23 11.34 3.74
C ALA A 119 -2.15 12.16 4.65
N THR A 120 -3.33 12.55 4.15
CA THR A 120 -4.34 13.26 4.94
C THR A 120 -4.89 12.40 6.09
N LEU A 121 -5.10 11.09 5.86
CA LEU A 121 -5.41 10.15 6.93
C LEU A 121 -4.31 10.15 8.01
N ARG A 122 -3.04 10.17 7.58
CA ARG A 122 -1.92 10.20 8.52
C ARG A 122 -1.89 11.50 9.32
N ASP A 123 -2.15 12.63 8.69
CA ASP A 123 -2.25 13.94 9.37
C ASP A 123 -3.34 13.91 10.44
N TYR A 124 -4.53 13.34 10.14
CA TYR A 124 -5.64 13.21 11.09
C TYR A 124 -5.29 12.35 12.29
N LEU A 125 -4.62 11.22 12.07
CA LEU A 125 -4.15 10.36 13.15
C LEU A 125 -3.04 10.99 13.99
N ALA A 126 -2.36 12.03 13.49
CA ALA A 126 -1.25 12.71 14.16
C ALA A 126 -1.63 14.07 14.77
N LEU A 127 -2.90 14.47 14.71
CA LEU A 127 -3.38 15.72 15.28
C LEU A 127 -3.12 15.80 16.79
N ALA A 128 -2.83 17.02 17.27
CA ALA A 128 -2.81 17.31 18.69
C ALA A 128 -4.20 17.06 19.33
N PRO A 129 -4.29 16.76 20.64
CA PRO A 129 -5.54 16.36 21.29
C PRO A 129 -6.73 17.30 21.00
N ASP A 130 -6.54 18.61 21.10
CA ASP A 130 -7.61 19.59 20.88
C ASP A 130 -8.11 19.60 19.42
N ALA A 131 -7.18 19.48 18.46
CA ALA A 131 -7.51 19.42 17.04
C ALA A 131 -8.16 18.08 16.66
N SER A 132 -7.73 16.98 17.29
CA SER A 132 -8.34 15.66 17.14
C SER A 132 -9.78 15.65 17.67
N ALA A 133 -10.01 16.25 18.84
CA ALA A 133 -11.36 16.41 19.39
C ALA A 133 -12.26 17.25 18.47
N ALA A 134 -11.73 18.34 17.89
CA ALA A 134 -12.47 19.15 16.93
C ALA A 134 -12.82 18.37 15.64
N LEU A 135 -11.88 17.61 15.09
CA LEU A 135 -12.12 16.72 13.95
C LEU A 135 -13.22 15.70 14.25
N LEU A 136 -13.15 15.03 15.41
CA LEU A 136 -14.16 14.05 15.80
C LEU A 136 -15.54 14.69 16.00
N ALA A 137 -15.61 15.90 16.52
CA ALA A 137 -16.86 16.66 16.64
C ALA A 137 -17.44 17.02 15.25
N ASP A 138 -16.60 17.42 14.30
CA ASP A 138 -17.02 17.65 12.92
C ASP A 138 -17.57 16.35 12.30
N MET A 139 -16.85 15.24 12.44
CA MET A 139 -17.31 13.92 12.01
C MET A 139 -18.65 13.51 12.63
N GLN A 140 -18.87 13.78 13.93
CA GLN A 140 -20.15 13.52 14.60
C GLN A 140 -21.33 14.28 14.00
N SER A 141 -21.09 15.48 13.46
CA SER A 141 -22.13 16.30 12.85
C SER A 141 -22.45 15.91 11.40
N SER A 142 -21.63 15.06 10.79
CA SER A 142 -21.75 14.67 9.39
C SER A 142 -22.92 13.71 9.13
N THR A 143 -23.73 14.02 8.11
CA THR A 143 -24.77 13.12 7.57
C THR A 143 -24.28 12.24 6.43
N GLU A 144 -23.02 12.38 6.03
CA GLU A 144 -22.43 11.70 4.88
C GLU A 144 -22.36 10.18 5.06
N ALA A 145 -22.34 9.46 3.93
CA ALA A 145 -22.35 7.99 3.88
C ALA A 145 -23.45 7.38 4.78
N GLY A 146 -24.65 7.98 4.79
CA GLY A 146 -25.77 7.52 5.61
C GLY A 146 -25.48 7.58 7.13
N GLY A 147 -24.77 8.60 7.57
CA GLY A 147 -24.38 8.80 8.98
C GLY A 147 -23.34 7.80 9.50
N LEU A 148 -22.63 7.10 8.60
CA LEU A 148 -21.55 6.20 9.00
C LEU A 148 -20.35 6.96 9.58
N VAL A 149 -20.03 8.14 9.05
CA VAL A 149 -18.97 9.01 9.56
C VAL A 149 -19.24 9.39 11.02
N ALA A 150 -20.45 9.85 11.31
CA ALA A 150 -20.87 10.19 12.67
C ALA A 150 -20.84 8.98 13.61
N ARG A 151 -21.28 7.80 13.15
CA ARG A 151 -21.22 6.56 13.95
C ARG A 151 -19.79 6.15 14.29
N ALA A 152 -18.85 6.31 13.36
CA ALA A 152 -17.44 6.01 13.62
C ALA A 152 -16.85 6.95 14.69
N ALA A 153 -17.13 8.26 14.59
CA ALA A 153 -16.71 9.23 15.60
C ALA A 153 -17.33 8.95 16.97
N ASN A 154 -18.64 8.68 17.02
CA ASN A 154 -19.34 8.29 18.25
C ASN A 154 -18.75 7.03 18.88
N ARG A 155 -18.40 6.01 18.08
CA ARG A 155 -17.74 4.79 18.57
C ARG A 155 -16.39 5.09 19.20
N HIS A 156 -15.63 6.05 18.68
CA HIS A 156 -14.34 6.44 19.27
C HIS A 156 -14.53 7.29 20.54
N LEU A 157 -15.40 8.30 20.50
CA LEU A 157 -15.67 9.21 21.62
C LEU A 157 -16.41 8.55 22.79
N GLY A 158 -17.13 7.46 22.55
CA GLY A 158 -17.77 6.67 23.62
C GLY A 158 -16.79 5.84 24.47
N LYS A 159 -15.50 5.80 24.12
CA LYS A 159 -14.48 5.04 24.85
C LYS A 159 -13.94 5.83 26.05
N SER A 160 -13.39 5.12 27.02
CA SER A 160 -12.57 5.75 28.06
C SER A 160 -11.30 6.35 27.44
N ASP A 161 -10.74 7.41 28.05
CA ASP A 161 -9.51 8.07 27.56
C ASP A 161 -8.35 7.08 27.35
N LYS A 162 -8.20 6.11 28.25
CA LYS A 162 -7.18 5.06 28.16
C LYS A 162 -7.40 4.16 26.95
N GLU A 163 -8.63 3.76 26.71
CA GLU A 163 -8.96 2.92 25.56
C GLU A 163 -8.84 3.70 24.25
N ALA A 164 -9.38 4.92 24.18
CA ALA A 164 -9.26 5.81 23.02
C ALA A 164 -7.78 6.04 22.64
N SER A 165 -6.92 6.30 23.64
CA SER A 165 -5.48 6.45 23.46
C SER A 165 -4.82 5.17 22.92
N GLY A 166 -5.23 3.99 23.44
CA GLY A 166 -4.75 2.69 22.96
C GLY A 166 -5.11 2.43 21.50
N VAL A 167 -6.35 2.74 21.11
CA VAL A 167 -6.83 2.62 19.73
C VAL A 167 -6.09 3.57 18.80
N LEU A 168 -5.92 4.84 19.18
CA LEU A 168 -5.18 5.81 18.39
C LEU A 168 -3.72 5.38 18.21
N SER A 169 -3.07 4.89 19.27
CA SER A 169 -1.71 4.36 19.20
C SER A 169 -1.59 3.18 18.25
N ALA A 170 -2.57 2.27 18.24
CA ALA A 170 -2.61 1.15 17.29
C ALA A 170 -2.77 1.64 15.84
N ALA A 171 -3.70 2.57 15.59
CA ALA A 171 -3.88 3.17 14.27
C ALA A 171 -2.60 3.86 13.77
N GLN A 172 -1.95 4.64 14.63
CA GLN A 172 -0.69 5.31 14.31
C GLN A 172 0.45 4.31 14.00
N ARG A 173 0.56 3.21 14.76
CA ARG A 173 1.58 2.19 14.57
C ARG A 173 1.51 1.55 13.19
N HIS A 174 0.30 1.18 12.77
CA HIS A 174 0.08 0.52 11.47
C HIS A 174 0.20 1.48 10.28
N THR A 175 0.00 2.78 10.51
CA THR A 175 0.07 3.82 9.47
C THR A 175 1.38 4.61 9.43
N HIS A 176 2.33 4.36 10.34
CA HIS A 176 3.57 5.17 10.43
C HIS A 176 4.41 5.18 9.14
N PHE A 177 4.31 4.15 8.29
CA PHE A 177 5.06 4.11 7.03
C PHE A 177 4.68 5.27 6.08
N LEU A 178 3.52 5.90 6.29
CA LEU A 178 3.04 7.08 5.59
C LEU A 178 3.77 8.38 6.00
N ASP A 179 4.50 8.38 7.12
CA ASP A 179 5.36 9.51 7.53
C ASP A 179 6.52 9.73 6.55
N SER A 180 6.84 8.73 5.73
CA SER A 180 7.85 8.83 4.70
C SER A 180 7.37 9.73 3.56
N PRO A 181 8.02 10.88 3.27
CA PRO A 181 7.62 11.75 2.17
C PRO A 181 7.68 11.06 0.81
N ARG A 182 8.55 10.05 0.69
CA ARG A 182 8.67 9.20 -0.50
C ARG A 182 7.43 8.35 -0.72
N MET A 183 6.82 7.87 0.38
CA MET A 183 5.60 7.08 0.31
C MET A 183 4.39 7.96 0.05
N ALA A 184 4.29 9.11 0.75
CA ALA A 184 3.26 10.11 0.48
C ALA A 184 3.23 10.48 -1.01
N LYS A 185 4.40 10.74 -1.63
CA LYS A 185 4.50 11.05 -3.06
C LYS A 185 4.05 9.93 -4.00
N VAL A 186 4.26 8.66 -3.65
CA VAL A 186 3.82 7.53 -4.49
C VAL A 186 2.33 7.24 -4.31
N LEU A 187 1.72 7.75 -3.24
CA LEU A 187 0.30 7.59 -2.91
C LEU A 187 -0.53 8.87 -3.13
N ASP A 188 0.06 9.93 -3.70
CA ASP A 188 -0.57 11.27 -3.77
C ASP A 188 -1.64 11.40 -4.86
N ARG A 189 -1.52 10.61 -5.94
CA ARG A 189 -2.40 10.64 -7.11
C ARG A 189 -2.36 9.30 -7.83
N SER A 190 -3.27 9.10 -8.77
CA SER A 190 -3.29 7.89 -9.61
C SER A 190 -2.87 8.18 -11.05
N ASP A 191 -1.73 7.63 -11.47
CA ASP A 191 -1.25 7.67 -12.86
C ASP A 191 -1.86 6.53 -13.71
N PHE A 192 -2.53 5.56 -13.08
CA PHE A 192 -3.23 4.43 -13.72
C PHE A 192 -4.37 3.91 -12.82
N ARG A 193 -5.28 3.12 -13.38
CA ARG A 193 -6.33 2.41 -12.61
C ARG A 193 -6.17 0.90 -12.81
N PHE A 194 -6.40 0.10 -11.77
CA PHE A 194 -6.28 -1.36 -11.90
C PHE A 194 -7.37 -1.95 -12.83
N ALA A 195 -8.54 -1.33 -12.90
CA ALA A 195 -9.59 -1.71 -13.86
C ALA A 195 -9.12 -1.67 -15.33
N ASP A 196 -8.22 -0.74 -15.68
CA ASP A 196 -7.71 -0.59 -17.05
C ASP A 196 -6.76 -1.73 -17.44
N LEU A 197 -6.13 -2.39 -16.46
CA LEU A 197 -5.30 -3.59 -16.66
C LEU A 197 -6.11 -4.79 -17.16
N LYS A 198 -7.43 -4.81 -16.92
CA LYS A 198 -8.32 -5.86 -17.45
C LYS A 198 -8.69 -5.62 -18.91
N LYS A 199 -8.77 -4.34 -19.32
CA LYS A 199 -9.16 -3.90 -20.66
C LYS A 199 -7.99 -3.93 -21.65
N SER A 200 -6.80 -3.58 -21.16
CA SER A 200 -5.57 -3.50 -21.95
C SER A 200 -4.42 -4.13 -21.18
N THR A 201 -3.51 -4.79 -21.89
CA THR A 201 -2.34 -5.40 -21.24
C THR A 201 -1.42 -4.29 -20.73
N ALA A 202 -1.30 -4.16 -19.42
CA ALA A 202 -0.29 -3.30 -18.79
C ALA A 202 0.39 -4.05 -17.64
N THR A 203 1.59 -3.59 -17.27
CA THR A 203 2.38 -4.22 -16.20
C THR A 203 2.66 -3.20 -15.10
N VAL A 204 2.36 -3.55 -13.86
CA VAL A 204 2.70 -2.75 -12.67
C VAL A 204 3.85 -3.45 -11.93
N PHE A 205 4.94 -2.73 -11.68
CA PHE A 205 6.07 -3.19 -10.87
C PHE A 205 6.09 -2.45 -9.54
N LEU A 206 6.04 -3.20 -8.44
CA LEU A 206 6.27 -2.68 -7.09
C LEU A 206 7.73 -2.93 -6.71
N VAL A 207 8.51 -1.86 -6.54
CA VAL A 207 9.94 -1.95 -6.27
C VAL A 207 10.23 -1.51 -4.84
N LEU A 208 10.67 -2.47 -4.02
CA LEU A 208 11.16 -2.21 -2.67
C LEU A 208 12.54 -2.84 -2.44
N PRO A 209 13.47 -2.10 -1.80
CA PRO A 209 14.68 -2.67 -1.23
C PRO A 209 14.37 -3.84 -0.27
N PRO A 210 15.12 -4.95 -0.31
CA PRO A 210 14.89 -6.09 0.57
C PRO A 210 14.94 -5.75 2.07
N ASP A 211 15.83 -4.83 2.46
CA ASP A 211 16.00 -4.33 3.84
C ASP A 211 14.78 -3.53 4.34
N ARG A 212 13.86 -3.15 3.45
CA ARG A 212 12.67 -2.35 3.76
C ARG A 212 11.36 -3.13 3.64
N LEU A 213 11.41 -4.41 3.27
CA LEU A 213 10.20 -5.21 3.02
C LEU A 213 9.30 -5.34 4.24
N SER A 214 9.86 -5.51 5.45
CA SER A 214 9.06 -5.64 6.68
C SER A 214 8.31 -4.35 7.01
N THR A 215 8.96 -3.20 6.82
CA THR A 215 8.38 -1.86 7.06
C THR A 215 7.25 -1.55 6.08
N TYR A 216 7.40 -1.91 4.80
CA TYR A 216 6.44 -1.57 3.74
C TYR A 216 5.58 -2.75 3.28
N SER A 217 5.52 -3.84 4.06
CA SER A 217 4.64 -4.97 3.76
C SER A 217 3.16 -4.57 3.78
N ARG A 218 2.80 -3.56 4.57
CA ARG A 218 1.45 -2.96 4.62
C ARG A 218 1.09 -2.29 3.29
N TRP A 219 2.03 -1.52 2.73
CA TRP A 219 1.87 -0.93 1.40
C TRP A 219 1.71 -2.01 0.32
N LEU A 220 2.52 -3.08 0.34
CA LEU A 220 2.34 -4.18 -0.60
C LEU A 220 0.96 -4.86 -0.46
N ARG A 221 0.49 -5.08 0.77
CA ARG A 221 -0.84 -5.64 1.01
C ARG A 221 -1.93 -4.74 0.44
N LEU A 222 -1.87 -3.45 0.75
CA LEU A 222 -2.79 -2.44 0.22
C LEU A 222 -2.89 -2.51 -1.30
N PHE A 223 -1.75 -2.60 -2.00
CA PHE A 223 -1.72 -2.73 -3.45
C PHE A 223 -2.35 -4.03 -3.95
N VAL A 224 -2.04 -5.16 -3.32
CA VAL A 224 -2.63 -6.45 -3.70
C VAL A 224 -4.13 -6.44 -3.49
N THR A 225 -4.61 -5.99 -2.32
CA THR A 225 -6.04 -5.89 -2.01
C THR A 225 -6.76 -5.02 -3.03
N GLN A 226 -6.25 -3.82 -3.31
CA GLN A 226 -6.85 -2.89 -4.27
C GLN A 226 -6.89 -3.46 -5.68
N SER A 227 -5.79 -4.08 -6.13
CA SER A 227 -5.75 -4.70 -7.45
C SER A 227 -6.78 -5.82 -7.62
N LEU A 228 -7.00 -6.63 -6.57
CA LEU A 228 -7.97 -7.72 -6.60
C LEU A 228 -9.40 -7.20 -6.63
N LEU A 229 -9.73 -6.18 -5.82
CA LEU A 229 -11.06 -5.57 -5.78
C LEU A 229 -11.43 -4.93 -7.12
N ASP A 230 -10.56 -4.07 -7.65
CA ASP A 230 -10.81 -3.38 -8.92
C ASP A 230 -10.98 -4.37 -10.08
N MET A 231 -10.14 -5.41 -10.10
CA MET A 231 -10.21 -6.45 -11.14
C MET A 231 -11.45 -7.34 -10.98
N ALA A 232 -11.94 -7.58 -9.77
CA ALA A 232 -13.16 -8.34 -9.51
C ALA A 232 -14.42 -7.57 -9.93
N ARG A 233 -14.44 -6.25 -9.68
CA ARG A 233 -15.57 -5.36 -10.04
C ARG A 233 -15.70 -5.11 -11.53
N GLU A 234 -14.57 -5.07 -12.24
CA GLU A 234 -14.60 -4.85 -13.68
C GLU A 234 -15.25 -6.04 -14.39
N SER A 235 -16.42 -5.86 -14.98
CA SER A 235 -17.20 -6.93 -15.62
C SER A 235 -16.62 -7.38 -16.97
N ALA A 236 -15.69 -6.62 -17.54
CA ALA A 236 -15.03 -6.98 -18.79
C ALA A 236 -14.31 -8.34 -18.68
N LYS A 237 -14.58 -9.27 -19.61
CA LYS A 237 -13.79 -10.51 -19.72
C LYS A 237 -12.34 -10.14 -20.06
N PRO A 238 -11.33 -10.66 -19.34
CA PRO A 238 -9.94 -10.41 -19.70
C PRO A 238 -9.71 -10.93 -21.12
N LYS A 239 -9.19 -10.07 -22.02
CA LYS A 239 -8.81 -10.54 -23.37
C LYS A 239 -7.68 -11.58 -23.31
N ARG A 240 -6.82 -11.53 -22.27
CA ARG A 240 -5.78 -12.50 -21.89
C ARG A 240 -5.50 -12.45 -20.38
N GLN A 241 -4.87 -13.48 -19.82
CA GLN A 241 -4.64 -13.67 -18.38
C GLN A 241 -3.75 -12.57 -17.77
N CYS A 242 -4.25 -11.87 -16.74
CA CYS A 242 -3.54 -10.79 -16.07
C CYS A 242 -2.62 -11.36 -14.98
N SER A 243 -1.31 -11.14 -15.09
CA SER A 243 -0.30 -11.62 -14.12
C SER A 243 0.19 -10.46 -13.24
N ILE A 244 -0.28 -10.40 -12.00
CA ILE A 244 0.31 -9.54 -10.97
C ILE A 244 1.55 -10.25 -10.43
N CYS A 245 2.74 -9.72 -10.71
CA CYS A 245 4.00 -10.30 -10.25
C CYS A 245 4.48 -9.58 -8.97
N SER A 246 4.17 -10.13 -7.79
CA SER A 246 4.84 -9.73 -6.55
C SER A 246 6.22 -10.42 -6.48
N MET A 247 7.30 -9.66 -6.63
CA MET A 247 8.65 -10.23 -6.58
C MET A 247 9.15 -10.36 -5.13
N SER A 248 8.66 -11.39 -4.43
CA SER A 248 9.16 -11.86 -3.14
C SER A 248 9.43 -13.37 -3.17
N SER A 249 10.53 -13.81 -3.79
CA SER A 249 11.18 -15.12 -3.52
C SER A 249 12.55 -15.24 -4.20
N PRO A 250 13.49 -16.04 -3.65
CA PRO A 250 14.88 -16.13 -4.11
C PRO A 250 15.02 -17.02 -5.36
N PRO A 251 16.14 -16.91 -6.11
CA PRO A 251 16.31 -17.64 -7.36
C PRO A 251 16.84 -19.05 -7.10
N SER A 252 15.99 -20.07 -7.19
CA SER A 252 16.44 -21.45 -7.40
C SER A 252 15.31 -22.33 -7.90
N ALA A 253 15.24 -22.55 -9.21
CA ALA A 253 14.93 -23.85 -9.84
C ALA A 253 14.96 -23.70 -11.36
N ILE A 254 16.10 -24.07 -11.94
CA ILE A 254 16.27 -24.36 -13.35
C ILE A 254 15.40 -25.58 -13.67
N TRP A 255 14.40 -25.43 -14.53
CA TRP A 255 13.73 -26.58 -15.17
C TRP A 255 14.36 -26.79 -16.56
N PRO A 256 14.83 -27.99 -16.92
CA PRO A 256 15.23 -28.30 -18.28
C PRO A 256 13.98 -28.57 -19.15
N PRO A 257 14.05 -28.42 -20.47
CA PRO A 257 12.96 -28.75 -21.36
C PRO A 257 12.95 -30.26 -21.62
N SER A 258 11.91 -30.98 -21.21
CA SER A 258 11.62 -32.33 -21.72
C SER A 258 10.38 -32.30 -22.60
N SER A 259 10.64 -32.28 -23.90
CA SER A 259 9.73 -32.68 -24.95
C SER A 259 9.44 -34.18 -24.87
N VAL A 260 8.17 -34.57 -24.75
CA VAL A 260 7.70 -35.91 -25.17
C VAL A 260 6.38 -35.72 -25.94
N PRO A 261 6.25 -36.27 -27.16
CA PRO A 261 5.03 -36.20 -27.95
C PRO A 261 4.06 -37.33 -27.55
N TRP A 262 2.77 -37.04 -27.67
CA TRP A 262 1.68 -37.99 -27.45
C TRP A 262 1.66 -39.06 -28.55
N GLY A 263 1.61 -40.32 -28.13
CA GLY A 263 1.17 -41.49 -28.88
C GLY A 263 0.30 -42.33 -27.96
#